data_AF-A0A521UH75-F1
#
_entry.id   AF-A0A521UH75-F1
#
_cell.length_a   1.000
_cell.length_b   1.000
_cell.length_c   1.000
_cell.angle_alpha   90.00
_cell.angle_beta   90.00
_cell.angle_gamma   90.00
#
_symmetry.space_group_name_H-M   'P 1'
#
loop_
_entity.id
_entity.type
_entity.pdbx_description
1 polymer ?
#
loop_
_entity_poly.entity_id
_entity_poly.type
_entity_poly.pdbx_seq_one_letter_code
_entity_poly.pdbx_strand_id
1 'polypeptide(L)'
;MPLPKPIRVLSPDEVRICRDGDAAILEPADAAVGTTRFVLGAERVARMTDAEILAAWNESVTAQQDYADALDLPTIEIPLGRPQLDFHPRARQWVPRGHVVRMEILGTSDAGPDEPCVCVDGRDLTVSEFLGMLNTFAGWGARLTFVDAHATHVAPEVEVREPMEPER
;
A
#
# COMPACT_ATOMS: atom_id res chain seq x y z
N MET A 1 -12.47 -9.04 12.62
CA MET A 1 -12.16 -8.72 11.21
C MET A 1 -11.35 -9.86 10.60
N PRO A 2 -11.47 -10.17 9.30
CA PRO A 2 -10.57 -11.14 8.68
C PRO A 2 -9.13 -10.64 8.75
N LEU A 3 -8.20 -11.54 9.03
CA LEU A 3 -6.77 -11.24 9.01
C LEU A 3 -6.36 -10.73 7.61
N PRO A 4 -5.32 -9.87 7.49
CA PRO A 4 -4.71 -9.56 6.21
C PRO A 4 -4.41 -10.88 5.48
N LYS A 5 -5.06 -11.06 4.33
CA LYS A 5 -5.00 -12.34 3.63
C LYS A 5 -3.73 -12.37 2.78
N PRO A 6 -2.81 -13.31 3.04
CA PRO A 6 -1.58 -13.37 2.28
C PRO A 6 -1.88 -13.67 0.81
N ILE A 7 -1.07 -13.09 -0.07
CA ILE A 7 -0.97 -13.52 -1.46
C ILE A 7 0.03 -14.69 -1.50
N ARG A 8 -0.35 -15.80 -2.13
CA ARG A 8 0.49 -16.99 -2.28
C ARG A 8 0.28 -17.67 -3.62
N VAL A 9 1.21 -18.56 -3.96
CA VAL A 9 1.07 -19.51 -5.07
C VAL A 9 -0.15 -20.39 -4.82
N LEU A 10 -0.97 -20.61 -5.85
CA LEU A 10 -2.21 -21.38 -5.80
C LEU A 10 -2.14 -22.58 -6.74
N SER A 11 -2.71 -23.72 -6.35
CA SER A 11 -2.93 -24.83 -7.27
C SER A 11 -4.28 -24.71 -8.02
N PRO A 12 -4.48 -25.41 -9.16
CA PRO A 12 -5.73 -25.33 -9.93
C PRO A 12 -6.99 -25.71 -9.15
N ASP A 13 -6.87 -26.62 -8.17
CA ASP A 13 -7.95 -27.05 -7.28
C ASP A 13 -8.24 -26.06 -6.15
N GLU A 14 -7.31 -25.14 -5.87
CA GLU A 14 -7.43 -24.11 -4.83
C GLU A 14 -8.02 -22.80 -5.34
N VAL A 15 -8.30 -22.64 -6.64
CA VAL A 15 -8.70 -21.36 -7.22
C VAL A 15 -9.77 -21.49 -8.30
N ARG A 16 -10.76 -20.61 -8.24
CA ARG A 16 -11.69 -20.36 -9.32
C ARG A 16 -11.26 -19.12 -10.09
N ILE A 17 -11.20 -19.21 -11.41
CA ILE A 17 -10.81 -18.09 -12.28
C ILE A 17 -12.03 -17.60 -13.05
N CYS A 18 -12.32 -16.31 -12.91
CA CYS A 18 -13.36 -15.61 -13.65
C CYS A 18 -12.70 -14.54 -14.54
N ARG A 19 -13.24 -14.29 -15.73
CA ARG A 19 -12.74 -13.22 -16.63
C ARG A 19 -13.66 -12.02 -16.55
N ASP A 20 -13.11 -10.84 -16.31
CA ASP A 20 -13.85 -9.58 -16.23
C ASP A 20 -13.12 -8.47 -17.00
N GLY A 21 -13.57 -8.24 -18.23
CA GLY A 21 -13.02 -7.23 -19.12
C GLY A 21 -11.54 -7.47 -19.44
N ASP A 22 -10.68 -6.64 -18.85
CA ASP A 22 -9.22 -6.65 -19.02
C ASP A 22 -8.48 -7.43 -17.92
N ALA A 23 -9.21 -8.03 -16.98
CA ALA A 23 -8.66 -8.72 -15.84
C ALA A 23 -9.16 -10.17 -15.72
N ALA A 24 -8.33 -11.00 -15.11
CA ALA A 24 -8.74 -12.27 -14.52
C ALA A 24 -8.94 -12.09 -13.01
N ILE A 25 -10.08 -12.54 -12.48
CA ILE A 25 -10.37 -12.58 -11.06
C ILE A 25 -10.02 -13.99 -10.56
N LEU A 26 -9.03 -14.07 -9.68
CA LEU A 26 -8.63 -15.31 -9.01
C LEU A 26 -9.31 -15.34 -7.65
N GLU A 27 -10.24 -16.27 -7.46
CA GLU A 27 -11.00 -16.50 -6.24
C GLU A 27 -10.49 -17.79 -5.56
N PRO A 28 -9.63 -17.68 -4.54
CA PRO A 28 -9.20 -18.84 -3.79
C PRO A 28 -10.37 -19.55 -3.10
N ALA A 29 -10.33 -20.89 -3.06
CA ALA A 29 -11.28 -21.70 -2.31
C ALA A 29 -11.14 -21.49 -0.79
N ASP A 30 -9.92 -21.18 -0.34
CA ASP A 30 -9.63 -20.83 1.05
C ASP A 30 -10.02 -19.37 1.33
N ALA A 31 -11.01 -19.18 2.20
CA ALA A 31 -11.47 -17.87 2.64
C ALA A 31 -10.40 -17.08 3.41
N ALA A 32 -9.29 -17.69 3.85
CA ALA A 32 -8.14 -17.00 4.43
C ALA A 32 -7.21 -16.36 3.40
N VAL A 33 -7.37 -16.67 2.10
CA VAL A 33 -6.59 -16.09 0.99
C VAL A 33 -7.41 -15.00 0.26
N GLY A 34 -6.73 -13.96 -0.19
CA GLY A 34 -7.37 -12.80 -0.85
C GLY A 34 -7.79 -13.09 -2.29
N THR A 35 -9.01 -12.69 -2.65
CA THR A 35 -9.42 -12.61 -4.06
C THR A 35 -8.58 -11.55 -4.76
N THR A 36 -8.04 -11.89 -5.91
CA THR A 36 -7.16 -10.98 -6.66
C THR A 36 -7.74 -10.64 -8.01
N ARG A 37 -7.74 -9.34 -8.36
CA ARG A 37 -7.96 -8.84 -9.71
C ARG A 37 -6.62 -8.71 -10.42
N PHE A 38 -6.32 -9.61 -11.33
CA PHE A 38 -5.07 -9.63 -12.10
C PHE A 38 -5.28 -9.03 -13.49
N VAL A 39 -4.81 -7.80 -13.68
CA VAL A 39 -4.97 -7.05 -14.94
C VAL A 39 -3.92 -7.50 -15.96
N LEU A 40 -4.38 -8.13 -17.03
CA LEU A 40 -3.52 -8.66 -18.11
C LEU A 40 -3.78 -7.97 -19.46
N GLY A 41 -4.87 -7.19 -19.57
CA GLY A 41 -5.36 -6.64 -20.82
C GLY A 41 -6.38 -7.57 -21.49
N ALA A 42 -7.42 -6.99 -22.09
CA ALA A 42 -8.58 -7.74 -22.60
C ALA A 42 -8.20 -8.82 -23.63
N GLU A 43 -7.25 -8.53 -24.53
CA GLU A 43 -6.79 -9.51 -25.53
C GLU A 43 -6.14 -10.73 -24.88
N ARG A 44 -5.28 -10.52 -23.87
CA ARG A 44 -4.56 -11.59 -23.18
C ARG A 44 -5.51 -12.44 -22.34
N VAL A 45 -6.40 -11.79 -21.58
CA VAL A 45 -7.42 -12.48 -20.76
C VAL A 45 -8.32 -13.38 -21.62
N ALA A 46 -8.71 -12.90 -22.81
CA ALA A 46 -9.57 -13.66 -23.72
C ALA A 46 -8.86 -14.87 -24.35
N ARG A 47 -7.54 -14.78 -24.59
CA ARG A 47 -6.77 -15.83 -25.25
C ARG A 47 -6.20 -16.89 -24.31
N MET A 48 -5.84 -16.50 -23.09
CA MET A 48 -5.19 -17.39 -22.15
C MET A 48 -6.19 -18.35 -21.52
N THR A 49 -5.81 -19.61 -21.40
CA THR A 49 -6.49 -20.63 -20.60
C THR A 49 -6.38 -20.33 -19.11
N ASP A 50 -7.24 -20.94 -18.30
CA ASP A 50 -7.18 -20.79 -16.83
C ASP A 50 -5.83 -21.26 -16.28
N ALA A 51 -5.26 -22.32 -16.85
CA ALA A 51 -3.94 -22.83 -16.48
C ALA A 51 -2.82 -21.82 -16.80
N GLU A 52 -2.89 -21.14 -17.96
CA GLU A 52 -1.91 -20.10 -18.33
C GLU A 52 -2.06 -18.84 -17.47
N ILE A 53 -3.29 -18.44 -17.14
CA ILE A 53 -3.55 -17.32 -16.22
C ILE A 53 -3.00 -17.64 -14.84
N LEU A 54 -3.25 -18.84 -14.33
CA LEU A 54 -2.75 -19.30 -13.04
C LEU A 54 -1.23 -19.40 -13.02
N ALA A 55 -0.61 -19.92 -14.08
CA ALA A 55 0.84 -19.99 -14.20
C ALA A 55 1.47 -18.59 -14.18
N ALA A 56 0.92 -17.64 -14.97
CA ALA A 56 1.40 -16.26 -14.99
C ALA A 56 1.23 -15.56 -13.63
N TRP A 57 0.12 -15.81 -12.93
CA TRP A 57 -0.08 -15.35 -11.57
C TRP A 57 0.96 -15.92 -10.62
N ASN A 58 1.10 -17.25 -10.57
CA ASN A 58 2.04 -17.91 -9.67
C ASN A 58 3.49 -17.50 -9.95
N GLU A 59 3.87 -17.30 -11.20
CA GLU A 59 5.17 -16.75 -11.59
C GLU A 59 5.34 -15.33 -11.02
N SER A 60 4.33 -14.47 -11.14
CA SER A 60 4.37 -13.12 -10.55
C SER A 60 4.47 -13.13 -9.02
N VAL A 61 3.76 -14.04 -8.35
CA VAL A 61 3.82 -14.17 -6.88
C VAL A 61 5.19 -14.68 -6.46
N THR A 62 5.72 -15.69 -7.16
CA THR A 62 7.05 -16.23 -6.89
C THR A 62 8.11 -15.15 -7.11
N ALA A 63 8.04 -14.40 -8.21
CA ALA A 63 8.95 -13.30 -8.48
C ALA A 63 8.85 -12.18 -7.42
N GLN A 64 7.65 -11.89 -6.92
CA GLN A 64 7.45 -10.93 -5.81
C GLN A 64 8.02 -11.45 -4.50
N GLN A 65 7.84 -12.74 -4.19
CA GLN A 65 8.38 -13.39 -3.00
C GLN A 65 9.90 -13.47 -3.07
N ASP A 66 10.47 -13.93 -4.18
CA ASP A 66 11.91 -13.96 -4.43
C ASP A 66 12.52 -12.55 -4.36
N TYR A 67 11.82 -11.55 -4.90
CA TYR A 67 12.22 -10.15 -4.79
C TYR A 67 12.18 -9.68 -3.33
N ALA A 68 11.11 -9.97 -2.59
CA ALA A 68 11.00 -9.62 -1.18
C ALA A 68 12.06 -10.33 -0.30
N ASP A 69 12.32 -11.62 -0.56
CA ASP A 69 13.31 -12.42 0.16
C ASP A 69 14.75 -12.01 -0.18
N ALA A 70 15.00 -11.61 -1.42
CA ALA A 70 16.29 -11.06 -1.85
C ALA A 70 16.53 -9.64 -1.35
N LEU A 71 15.45 -8.91 -1.06
CA LEU A 71 15.49 -7.56 -0.52
C LEU A 71 15.51 -7.61 1.01
N ASP A 72 16.72 -7.67 1.58
CA ASP A 72 16.94 -7.13 2.93
C ASP A 72 16.90 -5.59 2.85
N LEU A 73 15.72 -5.04 2.52
CA LEU A 73 15.51 -3.60 2.47
C LEU A 73 15.09 -3.13 3.86
N PRO A 74 16.01 -2.53 4.64
CA PRO A 74 15.60 -1.87 5.85
C PRO A 74 14.60 -0.76 5.49
N THR A 75 13.58 -0.60 6.31
CA THR A 75 12.74 0.59 6.31
C THR A 75 13.64 1.81 6.60
N ILE A 76 13.95 2.56 5.55
CA ILE A 76 14.78 3.77 5.63
C ILE A 76 13.95 4.93 6.19
N GLU A 77 14.35 5.44 7.34
CA GLU A 77 13.88 6.71 7.88
C GLU A 77 14.89 7.82 7.59
N ILE A 78 14.42 8.95 7.07
CA ILE A 78 15.30 10.09 6.79
C ILE A 78 15.68 10.79 8.11
N PRO A 79 16.98 11.07 8.37
CA PRO A 79 17.40 11.76 9.59
C PRO A 79 16.73 13.11 9.80
N LEU A 80 16.55 13.49 11.07
CA LEU A 80 16.00 14.80 11.43
C LEU A 80 16.83 15.95 10.83
N GLY A 81 16.13 17.01 10.43
CA GLY A 81 16.73 18.16 9.75
C GLY A 81 17.13 17.91 8.29
N ARG A 82 16.83 16.73 7.73
CA ARG A 82 16.98 16.45 6.30
C ARG A 82 15.59 16.36 5.65
N PRO A 83 15.41 16.87 4.41
CA PRO A 83 14.13 16.75 3.72
C PRO A 83 13.71 15.29 3.57
N GLN A 84 12.48 14.97 3.94
CA GLN A 84 11.81 13.69 3.75
C GLN A 84 11.26 13.55 2.33
N LEU A 85 10.94 14.66 1.67
CA LEU A 85 10.37 14.70 0.32
C LEU A 85 11.35 15.29 -0.69
N ASP A 86 11.30 14.78 -1.91
CA ASP A 86 11.91 15.40 -3.09
C ASP A 86 10.83 15.62 -4.16
N PHE A 87 10.93 16.71 -4.94
CA PHE A 87 10.04 16.92 -6.07
C PHE A 87 10.56 16.16 -7.28
N HIS A 88 9.75 15.28 -7.87
CA HIS A 88 10.09 14.53 -9.07
C HIS A 88 9.56 15.25 -10.33
N PRO A 89 10.41 15.93 -11.13
CA PRO A 89 9.94 16.86 -12.15
C PRO A 89 9.13 16.22 -13.28
N ARG A 90 9.45 14.97 -13.65
CA ARG A 90 8.75 14.25 -14.72
C ARG A 90 7.34 13.82 -14.33
N ALA A 91 7.17 13.42 -13.07
CA ALA A 91 5.88 13.03 -12.53
C ALA A 91 5.10 14.25 -11.97
N ARG A 92 5.77 15.41 -11.87
CA ARG A 92 5.22 16.66 -11.34
C ARG A 92 4.60 16.49 -9.95
N GLN A 93 5.22 15.66 -9.12
CA GLN A 93 4.73 15.32 -7.79
C GLN A 93 5.88 15.28 -6.78
N TRP A 94 5.52 15.43 -5.50
CA TRP A 94 6.41 15.09 -4.40
C TRP A 94 6.51 13.58 -4.25
N VAL A 95 7.71 13.10 -3.93
CA VAL A 95 7.99 11.69 -3.66
C VAL A 95 8.74 11.56 -2.33
N PRO A 96 8.46 10.51 -1.54
CA PRO A 96 9.22 10.24 -0.32
C PRO A 96 10.63 9.80 -0.67
N ARG A 97 11.60 10.23 0.14
CA ARG A 97 13.00 9.80 0.04
C ARG A 97 13.30 8.56 0.87
N GLY A 98 12.40 8.22 1.79
CA GLY A 98 12.46 7.05 2.67
C GLY A 98 11.10 6.40 2.81
N HIS A 99 11.07 5.31 3.57
CA HIS A 99 9.88 4.49 3.83
C HIS A 99 9.08 4.99 5.03
N VAL A 100 9.69 5.80 5.90
CA VAL A 100 9.01 6.51 6.99
C VAL A 100 8.80 7.97 6.58
N VAL A 101 7.54 8.40 6.60
CA VAL A 101 7.14 9.80 6.41
C VAL A 101 6.52 10.28 7.71
N ARG A 102 7.23 11.15 8.42
CA ARG A 102 6.73 11.85 9.60
C ARG A 102 5.88 13.02 9.13
N MET A 103 4.64 13.05 9.60
CA MET A 103 3.64 14.01 9.16
C MET A 103 2.78 14.47 10.32
N GLU A 104 2.23 15.68 10.20
CA GLU A 104 1.18 16.19 11.04
C GLU A 104 -0.12 16.23 10.25
N ILE A 105 -1.18 15.68 10.80
CA ILE A 105 -2.53 15.81 10.21
C ILE A 105 -3.10 17.10 10.78
N LEU A 106 -3.08 18.14 9.96
CA LEU A 106 -3.71 19.41 10.25
C LEU A 106 -5.22 19.29 10.02
N GLY A 107 -5.99 20.14 10.69
CA GLY A 107 -7.43 20.27 10.49
C GLY A 107 -7.79 20.77 9.09
N THR A 108 -8.93 21.42 8.98
CA THR A 108 -9.43 21.95 7.72
C THR A 108 -8.49 23.00 7.13
N SER A 109 -8.09 22.77 5.89
CA SER A 109 -7.30 23.74 5.11
C SER A 109 -8.13 24.92 4.62
N ASP A 110 -7.46 26.01 4.23
CA ASP A 110 -8.09 27.11 3.48
C ASP A 110 -8.63 26.67 2.09
N ALA A 111 -8.31 25.45 1.63
CA ALA A 111 -8.75 24.90 0.34
C ALA A 111 -10.15 24.25 0.39
N GLY A 112 -10.75 24.07 1.58
CA GLY A 112 -12.13 23.61 1.71
C GLY A 112 -12.49 23.16 3.14
N PRO A 113 -13.74 23.35 3.58
CA PRO A 113 -14.16 23.14 4.97
C PRO A 113 -14.20 21.68 5.44
N ASP A 114 -13.79 20.68 4.65
CA ASP A 114 -13.93 19.26 5.01
C ASP A 114 -12.72 18.37 4.63
N GLU A 115 -11.63 18.93 4.09
CA GLU A 115 -10.45 18.13 3.72
C GLU A 115 -9.30 18.32 4.73
N PRO A 116 -8.78 17.23 5.33
CA PRO A 116 -7.64 17.32 6.22
C PRO A 116 -6.40 17.71 5.41
N CYS A 117 -5.63 18.65 5.92
CA CYS A 117 -4.32 18.95 5.37
C CYS A 117 -3.26 18.09 6.03
N VAL A 118 -2.24 17.67 5.28
CA VAL A 118 -1.11 16.92 5.83
C VAL A 118 0.13 17.78 5.70
N CYS A 119 0.77 18.10 6.83
CA CYS A 119 2.03 18.80 6.85
C CYS A 119 3.20 17.80 6.92
N VAL A 120 4.14 17.91 5.98
CA VAL A 120 5.40 17.15 5.95
C VAL A 120 6.54 18.14 5.78
N ASP A 121 7.55 18.09 6.65
CA ASP A 121 8.69 19.04 6.64
C ASP A 121 8.28 20.53 6.69
N GLY A 122 7.20 20.86 7.40
CA GLY A 122 6.68 22.24 7.44
C GLY A 122 6.00 22.68 6.14
N ARG A 123 5.70 21.75 5.24
CA ARG A 123 4.95 21.99 4.01
C ARG A 123 3.57 21.37 4.11
N ASP A 124 2.57 22.22 3.96
CA ASP A 124 1.18 21.81 3.83
C ASP A 124 0.95 21.18 2.45
N LEU A 125 0.54 19.91 2.45
CA LEU A 125 0.13 19.16 1.27
C LEU A 125 -1.39 19.12 1.20
N THR A 126 -1.92 19.31 0.00
CA THR A 126 -3.31 18.96 -0.29
C THR A 126 -3.51 17.44 -0.21
N VAL A 127 -4.74 16.99 0.00
CA VAL A 127 -5.09 15.56 -0.04
C VAL A 127 -4.64 14.93 -1.35
N SER A 128 -4.81 15.62 -2.47
CA SER A 128 -4.39 15.13 -3.78
C SER A 128 -2.88 14.94 -3.89
N GLU A 129 -2.07 15.90 -3.40
CA GLU A 129 -0.62 15.78 -3.39
C GLU A 129 -0.16 14.64 -2.47
N PHE A 130 -0.75 14.53 -1.28
CA PHE A 130 -0.42 13.46 -0.34
C PHE A 130 -0.76 12.08 -0.89
N LEU A 131 -1.96 11.88 -1.47
CA LEU A 131 -2.34 10.61 -2.08
C LEU A 131 -1.50 10.31 -3.34
N GLY A 132 -1.16 11.33 -4.13
CA GLY A 132 -0.29 11.18 -5.30
C GLY A 132 1.10 10.65 -4.93
N MET A 133 1.63 11.07 -3.78
CA MET A 133 2.90 10.59 -3.22
C MET A 133 2.87 9.08 -2.92
N LEU A 134 1.74 8.53 -2.48
CA LEU A 134 1.60 7.10 -2.15
C LEU A 134 1.79 6.19 -3.37
N ASN A 135 1.63 6.71 -4.60
CA ASN A 135 1.90 5.94 -5.82
C ASN A 135 3.37 5.48 -5.93
N THR A 136 4.31 6.13 -5.23
CA THR A 136 5.70 5.66 -5.13
C THR A 136 5.79 4.26 -4.51
N PHE A 137 4.81 3.87 -3.70
CA PHE A 137 4.76 2.58 -3.01
C PHE A 137 3.70 1.63 -3.61
N ALA A 138 3.36 1.78 -4.89
CA ALA A 138 2.43 0.87 -5.55
C ALA A 138 2.88 -0.60 -5.41
N GLY A 139 2.01 -1.45 -4.85
CA GLY A 139 2.31 -2.86 -4.54
C GLY A 139 2.87 -3.13 -3.15
N TRP A 140 3.11 -2.09 -2.34
CA TRP A 140 3.57 -2.22 -0.95
C TRP A 140 2.42 -2.02 0.04
N GLY A 141 2.55 -2.59 1.24
CA GLY A 141 1.67 -2.33 2.37
C GLY A 141 2.17 -1.16 3.22
N ALA A 142 1.25 -0.48 3.92
CA ALA A 142 1.58 0.59 4.87
C ALA A 142 0.88 0.38 6.22
N ARG A 143 1.51 0.83 7.30
CA ARG A 143 0.91 0.95 8.64
C ARG A 143 1.04 2.40 9.09
N LEU A 144 -0.06 2.98 9.57
CA LEU A 144 -0.07 4.32 10.16
C LEU A 144 -0.16 4.21 11.68
N THR A 145 0.61 5.02 12.38
CA THR A 145 0.55 5.14 13.83
C THR A 145 0.29 6.59 14.20
N PHE A 146 -0.74 6.82 14.99
CA PHE A 146 -1.10 8.16 15.47
C PHE A 146 -0.39 8.41 16.80
N VAL A 147 0.36 9.50 16.85
CA VAL A 147 1.10 9.96 18.04
C VAL A 147 0.83 11.45 18.24
N ASP A 148 1.24 11.99 19.38
CA ASP A 148 1.28 13.44 19.58
C ASP A 148 2.13 14.10 18.48
N ALA A 149 1.70 15.25 17.96
CA ALA A 149 2.38 15.95 16.86
C ALA A 149 3.87 16.23 17.18
N HIS A 150 4.19 16.46 18.46
CA HIS A 150 5.56 16.69 18.91
C HIS A 150 6.39 15.41 19.03
N ALA A 151 5.76 14.23 19.00
CA ALA A 151 6.42 12.93 19.15
C ALA A 151 6.64 12.19 17.82
N THR A 152 6.29 12.78 16.68
CA THR A 152 6.43 12.17 15.34
C THR A 152 7.85 11.74 14.98
N HIS A 153 8.87 12.28 15.65
CA HIS A 153 10.28 11.93 15.46
C HIS A 153 10.75 10.73 16.29
N VAL A 154 9.88 10.18 17.14
CA VAL A 154 10.17 9.02 17.98
C VAL A 154 9.37 7.84 17.45
N ALA A 155 10.05 6.73 17.16
CA ALA A 155 9.38 5.49 16.81
C ALA A 155 8.45 5.06 17.98
N PRO A 156 7.13 4.98 17.77
CA PRO A 156 6.21 4.67 18.85
C PRO A 156 6.30 3.21 19.24
N GLU A 157 6.14 2.93 20.54
CA GLU A 157 5.81 1.59 21.01
C GLU A 157 4.35 1.27 20.66
N VAL A 158 4.10 0.11 20.06
CA VAL A 158 2.77 -0.29 19.60
C VAL A 158 2.30 -1.53 20.37
N GLU A 159 1.31 -1.35 21.23
CA GLU A 159 0.61 -2.45 21.90
C GLU A 159 -0.50 -3.02 21.02
N VAL A 160 -0.55 -4.35 20.89
CA VAL A 160 -1.65 -5.04 20.18
C VAL A 160 -2.74 -5.41 21.18
N ARG A 161 -3.77 -4.57 21.26
CA ARG A 161 -4.96 -4.79 22.09
C ARG A 161 -6.18 -4.06 21.54
N GLU A 162 -7.37 -4.48 21.95
CA GLU A 162 -8.58 -3.70 21.72
C GLU A 162 -8.55 -2.40 22.55
N PRO A 163 -9.12 -1.30 22.05
CA PRO A 163 -9.25 -0.08 22.84
C PRO A 163 -10.15 -0.33 24.06
N MET A 164 -9.83 0.33 25.16
CA MET A 164 -10.72 0.35 26.33
C MET A 164 -11.99 1.09 25.94
N GLU A 165 -13.17 0.57 26.30
CA GLU A 165 -14.41 1.31 26.07
C GLU A 165 -14.34 2.67 26.78
N PRO A 166 -14.73 3.77 26.13
CA PRO A 166 -14.79 5.06 26.78
C PRO A 166 -15.81 5.01 27.92
N GLU A 167 -15.45 5.50 29.10
CA GLU A 167 -16.41 5.75 30.17
C GLU A 167 -17.47 6.72 29.63
N ARG A 168 -18.74 6.28 29.63
CA ARG A 168 -19.88 7.04 29.08
C ARG A 168 -20.28 8.23 29.95
#